data_AF-A0A270MYS5-F1
#
_entry.id   AF-A0A270MYS5-F1
#
_cell.length_a   1.000
_cell.length_b   1.000
_cell.length_c   1.000
_cell.angle_alpha   90.00
_cell.angle_beta   90.00
_cell.angle_gamma   90.00
#
_symmetry.space_group_name_H-M   'P 1'
#
loop_
_entity.id
_entity.type
_entity.pdbx_description
1 polymer ?
#
loop_
_entity_poly.entity_id
_entity_poly.type
_entity_poly.pdbx_seq_one_letter_code
_entity_poly.pdbx_strand_id
1 'polypeptide(L)'
;MPHKIDVLQYLDYVADDAKIMGAVNTIYVKGGKLYGENTDGKGFMRNLRNGNVPTKGKNVVILGAGGVARAISVELANAGVKHITVVNVIKEEGERLVELLNSKTSVEATFVFWDHKY
;
A
#
# COMPACT_ATOMS: atom_id res chain seq x y z
N MET A 1 5.85 6.84 -11.65
CA MET A 1 7.13 6.55 -12.34
C MET A 1 6.96 5.22 -13.07
N PRO A 2 7.07 5.17 -14.41
CA PRO A 2 6.68 4.02 -15.22
C PRO A 2 7.43 2.72 -14.86
N HIS A 3 8.70 2.84 -14.50
CA HIS A 3 9.56 1.69 -14.21
C HIS A 3 9.21 0.90 -12.94
N LYS A 4 8.40 1.45 -12.01
CA LYS A 4 8.01 0.71 -10.78
C LYS A 4 7.07 -0.47 -11.06
N ILE A 5 6.37 -0.44 -12.20
CA ILE A 5 5.44 -1.49 -12.64
C ILE A 5 6.12 -2.40 -13.67
N ASP A 6 6.78 -1.79 -14.67
CA ASP A 6 7.39 -2.54 -15.79
C ASP A 6 8.52 -3.47 -15.34
N VAL A 7 9.17 -3.19 -14.22
CA VAL A 7 10.28 -4.01 -13.72
C VAL A 7 9.84 -5.37 -13.19
N LEU A 8 8.56 -5.54 -12.84
CA LEU A 8 8.01 -6.78 -12.26
C LEU A 8 8.27 -8.00 -13.17
N GLN A 9 8.22 -7.82 -14.49
CA GLN A 9 8.43 -8.91 -15.45
C GLN A 9 9.88 -9.41 -15.52
N TYR A 10 10.84 -8.66 -14.98
CA TYR A 10 12.27 -8.99 -15.02
C TYR A 10 12.79 -9.54 -13.69
N LEU A 11 11.92 -9.72 -12.69
CA LEU A 11 12.31 -10.17 -11.35
C LEU A 11 12.05 -11.67 -11.18
N ASP A 12 13.01 -12.38 -10.60
CA ASP A 12 12.86 -13.80 -10.25
C ASP A 12 11.92 -14.00 -9.06
N TYR A 13 11.87 -13.02 -8.16
CA TYR A 13 10.97 -13.02 -7.01
C TYR A 13 10.45 -11.61 -6.71
N VAL A 14 9.17 -11.53 -6.36
CA VAL A 14 8.51 -10.31 -5.88
C VAL A 14 7.86 -10.64 -4.55
N ALA A 15 8.11 -9.82 -3.53
CA ALA A 15 7.48 -9.98 -2.22
C ALA A 15 5.95 -9.83 -2.33
N ASP A 16 5.19 -10.55 -1.51
CA ASP A 16 3.73 -10.65 -1.68
C ASP A 16 3.00 -9.31 -1.47
N ASP A 17 3.51 -8.48 -0.56
CA ASP A 17 3.11 -7.08 -0.39
C ASP A 17 3.35 -6.26 -1.66
N ALA A 18 4.54 -6.39 -2.28
CA ALA A 18 4.87 -5.71 -3.53
C ALA A 18 4.05 -6.23 -4.72
N LYS A 19 3.67 -7.52 -4.74
CA LYS A 19 2.73 -8.09 -5.73
C LYS A 19 1.33 -7.49 -5.58
N ILE A 20 0.82 -7.41 -4.35
CA ILE A 20 -0.49 -6.80 -4.07
C ILE A 20 -0.47 -5.33 -4.47
N MET A 21 0.60 -4.60 -4.15
CA MET A 21 0.76 -3.19 -4.53
C MET A 21 0.90 -3.00 -6.05
N GLY A 22 1.43 -4.00 -6.76
CA GLY A 22 1.78 -3.93 -8.18
C GLY A 22 2.92 -2.97 -8.46
N ALA A 23 3.82 -2.74 -7.50
CA ALA A 23 4.91 -1.80 -7.62
C ALA A 23 6.13 -2.20 -6.78
N VAL A 24 7.31 -2.18 -7.40
CA VAL A 24 8.62 -2.40 -6.75
C VAL A 24 9.41 -1.09 -6.75
N ASN A 25 10.05 -0.75 -5.63
CA ASN A 25 10.97 0.39 -5.52
C ASN A 25 12.41 -0.03 -5.18
N THR A 26 12.62 -1.29 -4.77
CA THR A 26 13.92 -1.80 -4.30
C THR A 26 14.19 -3.14 -4.96
N ILE A 27 15.37 -3.29 -5.58
CA ILE A 27 15.82 -4.56 -6.18
C ILE A 27 17.15 -4.94 -5.54
N TYR A 28 17.29 -6.21 -5.17
CA TYR A 28 18.55 -6.75 -4.66
C TYR A 28 18.81 -8.15 -5.20
N VAL A 29 20.08 -8.54 -5.22
CA VAL A 29 20.52 -9.86 -5.67
C VAL A 29 20.69 -10.77 -4.46
N LYS A 30 20.05 -11.94 -4.47
CA LYS A 30 20.23 -12.98 -3.44
C LYS A 30 20.38 -14.34 -4.10
N GLY A 31 21.55 -14.96 -3.93
CA GLY A 31 21.85 -16.26 -4.56
C GLY A 31 21.78 -16.22 -6.09
N GLY A 32 22.24 -15.11 -6.70
CA GLY A 32 22.23 -14.93 -8.15
C GLY A 32 20.85 -14.60 -8.77
N LYS A 33 19.81 -14.46 -7.94
CA LYS A 33 18.44 -14.11 -8.38
C LYS A 33 18.07 -12.69 -7.99
N LEU A 34 17.24 -12.05 -8.80
CA LEU A 34 16.71 -10.70 -8.60
C LEU A 34 15.43 -10.74 -7.76
N TYR A 35 15.47 -10.06 -6.61
CA TYR A 35 14.33 -9.91 -5.71
C TYR A 35 13.85 -8.46 -5.74
N GLY A 36 12.54 -8.27 -5.89
CA GLY A 36 11.90 -6.95 -5.79
C GLY A 36 11.04 -6.80 -4.55
N GLU A 37 11.18 -5.65 -3.90
CA GLU A 37 10.38 -5.24 -2.75
C GLU A 37 9.87 -3.80 -2.89
N ASN A 38 8.86 -3.49 -2.09
CA ASN A 38 8.40 -2.14 -1.85
C ASN A 38 8.72 -1.73 -0.41
N THR A 39 9.67 -0.82 -0.23
CA THR A 39 10.13 -0.39 1.09
C THR A 39 9.37 0.82 1.64
N ASP A 40 8.55 1.48 0.82
CA ASP A 40 7.82 2.69 1.22
C ASP A 40 6.82 2.37 2.36
N GLY A 41 6.01 1.32 2.18
CA GLY A 41 5.06 0.86 3.19
C GLY A 41 5.75 0.32 4.46
N LYS A 42 6.78 -0.53 4.29
CA LYS A 42 7.55 -1.10 5.40
C LYS A 42 8.22 -0.01 6.25
N GLY A 43 8.77 1.01 5.59
CA GLY A 43 9.38 2.17 6.24
C GLY A 43 8.39 2.95 7.10
N PHE A 44 7.19 3.18 6.58
CA PHE A 44 6.11 3.82 7.34
C PHE A 44 5.70 3.00 8.58
N MET A 45 5.49 1.69 8.42
CA MET A 45 5.16 0.82 9.55
C MET A 45 6.26 0.77 10.61
N ARG A 46 7.54 0.84 10.20
CA ARG A 46 8.66 0.93 11.13
C ARG A 46 8.60 2.23 11.95
N ASN A 47 8.28 3.36 11.33
CA ASN A 47 8.13 4.64 12.04
C ASN A 47 6.98 4.60 13.05
N LEU A 48 5.82 4.03 12.69
CA LEU A 48 4.71 3.86 13.64
C LEU A 48 5.11 3.00 14.85
N ARG A 49 5.83 1.90 14.63
CA ARG A 49 6.35 1.05 15.72
C ARG A 49 7.35 1.81 16.61
N ASN A 50 8.29 2.54 16.02
CA ASN A 50 9.27 3.34 16.77
C ASN A 50 8.60 4.43 17.61
N GLY A 51 7.49 4.98 17.12
CA GLY A 51 6.65 5.95 17.84
C GLY A 51 5.65 5.32 18.82
N ASN A 52 5.68 3.99 19.04
CA ASN A 52 4.70 3.25 19.86
C ASN A 52 3.23 3.51 19.45
N VAL A 53 2.98 3.73 18.17
CA VAL A 53 1.62 3.94 17.64
C VAL A 53 0.98 2.58 17.34
N PRO A 54 -0.09 2.18 18.06
CA PRO A 54 -0.76 0.92 17.80
C PRO A 54 -1.58 0.99 16.51
N THR A 55 -1.47 -0.03 15.66
CA THR A 55 -2.26 -0.15 14.41
C THR A 55 -3.33 -1.23 14.51
N LYS A 56 -3.04 -2.35 15.18
CA LYS A 56 -3.95 -3.50 15.26
C LYS A 56 -5.28 -3.11 15.92
N GLY A 57 -6.38 -3.46 15.25
CA GLY A 57 -7.74 -3.20 15.70
C GLY A 57 -8.18 -1.74 15.65
N LYS A 58 -7.37 -0.84 15.07
CA LYS A 58 -7.70 0.59 14.94
C LYS A 58 -8.42 0.88 13.63
N ASN A 59 -9.05 2.05 13.56
CA ASN A 59 -9.57 2.62 12.31
C ASN A 59 -8.59 3.67 11.81
N VAL A 60 -8.32 3.70 10.51
CA VAL A 60 -7.37 4.62 9.89
C VAL A 60 -8.05 5.39 8.77
N VAL A 61 -7.76 6.70 8.69
CA VAL A 61 -8.13 7.53 7.53
C VAL A 61 -6.86 7.84 6.75
N ILE A 62 -6.90 7.61 5.44
CA ILE A 62 -5.82 7.90 4.51
C ILE A 62 -6.29 9.01 3.56
N LEU A 63 -5.55 10.11 3.54
CA LEU A 63 -5.77 11.20 2.59
C LEU A 63 -4.85 10.98 1.39
N GLY A 64 -5.45 10.58 0.27
CA GLY A 64 -4.77 10.26 -0.98
C GLY A 64 -4.94 8.79 -1.41
N ALA A 65 -4.93 8.55 -2.72
CA ALA A 65 -5.02 7.20 -3.31
C ALA A 65 -3.86 6.86 -4.27
N GLY A 66 -2.76 7.62 -4.22
CA GLY A 66 -1.57 7.41 -5.04
C GLY A 66 -0.72 6.19 -4.64
N GLY A 67 0.41 5.99 -5.32
CA GLY A 67 1.26 4.81 -5.12
C GLY A 67 1.79 4.62 -3.69
N VAL A 68 2.09 5.72 -2.98
CA VAL A 68 2.53 5.65 -1.57
C VAL A 68 1.35 5.29 -0.65
N ALA A 69 0.18 5.89 -0.88
CA ALA A 69 -1.03 5.56 -0.12
C ALA A 69 -1.38 4.07 -0.27
N ARG A 70 -1.23 3.52 -1.48
CA ARG A 70 -1.36 2.07 -1.74
C ARG A 70 -0.37 1.23 -0.95
N ALA A 71 0.91 1.61 -0.94
CA ALA A 71 1.92 0.86 -0.21
C ALA A 71 1.66 0.86 1.31
N ILE A 72 1.26 2.02 1.85
CA ILE A 72 0.95 2.17 3.27
C ILE A 72 -0.33 1.41 3.64
N SER A 73 -1.39 1.50 2.83
CA SER A 73 -2.69 0.89 3.15
C SER A 73 -2.62 -0.64 3.16
N VAL A 74 -1.87 -1.25 2.24
CA VAL A 74 -1.65 -2.71 2.21
C VAL A 74 -0.90 -3.18 3.46
N GLU A 75 0.15 -2.46 3.86
CA GLU A 75 0.91 -2.79 5.08
C GLU A 75 0.07 -2.60 6.36
N LEU A 76 -0.76 -1.56 6.41
CA LEU A 76 -1.70 -1.34 7.52
C LEU A 76 -2.76 -2.45 7.61
N ALA A 77 -3.30 -2.88 6.47
CA ALA A 77 -4.22 -4.00 6.40
C ALA A 77 -3.56 -5.30 6.93
N ASN A 78 -2.35 -5.60 6.46
CA ASN A 78 -1.57 -6.75 6.93
C ASN A 78 -1.19 -6.66 8.42
N ALA A 79 -1.05 -5.46 8.96
CA ALA A 79 -0.81 -5.22 10.39
C ALA A 79 -2.07 -5.36 11.26
N GLY A 80 -3.23 -5.70 10.67
CA GLY A 80 -4.46 -5.99 11.38
C GLY A 80 -5.25 -4.76 11.80
N VAL A 81 -5.15 -3.66 11.05
CA VAL A 81 -6.09 -2.54 11.15
C VAL A 81 -7.53 -3.06 10.95
N LYS A 82 -8.48 -2.52 11.71
CA LYS A 82 -9.89 -2.92 11.64
C LYS A 82 -10.58 -2.35 10.41
N HIS A 83 -10.33 -1.07 10.12
CA HIS A 83 -11.00 -0.33 9.04
C HIS A 83 -10.07 0.69 8.40
N ILE A 84 -10.15 0.85 7.08
CA ILE A 84 -9.45 1.92 6.33
C ILE A 84 -10.46 2.77 5.58
N THR A 85 -10.47 4.07 5.83
CA THR A 85 -11.19 5.05 4.99
C THR A 85 -10.19 5.76 4.07
N VAL A 86 -10.37 5.62 2.77
CA VAL A 86 -9.59 6.33 1.75
C VAL A 86 -10.36 7.57 1.34
N VAL A 87 -9.70 8.72 1.41
CA VAL A 87 -10.23 10.01 0.96
C VAL A 87 -9.40 10.48 -0.22
N ASN A 88 -10.01 10.78 -1.36
CA ASN A 88 -9.26 11.25 -2.54
C ASN A 88 -10.09 12.21 -3.40
N VAL A 89 -9.39 13.12 -4.09
CA VAL A 89 -10.00 14.10 -5.02
C VAL A 89 -10.17 13.57 -6.43
N ILE A 90 -9.52 12.44 -6.77
CA ILE A 90 -9.76 11.71 -8.03
C ILE A 90 -10.52 10.44 -7.66
N LYS A 91 -11.78 10.37 -8.11
CA LYS A 91 -12.72 9.32 -7.71
C LYS A 91 -12.22 7.93 -8.09
N GLU A 92 -11.78 7.78 -9.33
CA GLU A 92 -11.36 6.51 -9.93
C GLU A 92 -10.15 5.92 -9.20
N GLU A 93 -9.21 6.76 -8.75
CA GLU A 93 -8.06 6.31 -7.96
C GLU A 93 -8.46 5.77 -6.59
N GLY A 94 -9.39 6.47 -5.92
CA GLY A 94 -9.89 6.08 -4.61
C GLY A 94 -10.68 4.78 -4.64
N GLU A 95 -11.60 4.65 -5.60
CA GLU A 95 -12.36 3.41 -5.84
C GLU A 95 -11.42 2.23 -6.12
N ARG A 96 -10.44 2.42 -7.01
CA ARG A 96 -9.46 1.37 -7.34
C ARG A 96 -8.61 0.94 -6.14
N LEU A 97 -8.24 1.87 -5.25
CA LEU A 97 -7.49 1.53 -4.05
C LEU A 97 -8.35 0.73 -3.07
N VAL A 98 -9.60 1.13 -2.86
CA VAL A 98 -10.52 0.41 -1.97
C VAL A 98 -10.86 -0.98 -2.50
N GLU A 99 -11.08 -1.13 -3.81
CA GLU A 99 -11.28 -2.43 -4.44
C GLU A 99 -10.06 -3.34 -4.25
N LEU A 100 -8.86 -2.81 -4.41
CA LEU A 100 -7.62 -3.55 -4.18
C LEU A 100 -7.50 -4.02 -2.73
N LEU A 101 -7.81 -3.17 -1.75
CA LEU A 101 -7.76 -3.53 -0.33
C LEU A 101 -8.78 -4.61 0.01
N ASN A 102 -10.04 -4.43 -0.41
CA ASN A 102 -11.12 -5.36 -0.12
C ASN A 102 -10.95 -6.71 -0.84
N SER A 103 -10.29 -6.74 -2.00
CA SER A 103 -10.10 -7.98 -2.77
C SER A 103 -8.80 -8.74 -2.45
N LYS A 104 -7.78 -8.07 -1.90
CA LYS A 104 -6.45 -8.65 -1.67
C LYS A 104 -6.05 -8.75 -0.20
N THR A 105 -6.87 -8.23 0.72
CA THR A 105 -6.60 -8.26 2.15
C THR A 105 -7.88 -8.58 2.93
N SER A 106 -7.77 -8.75 4.25
CA SER A 106 -8.93 -9.00 5.13
C SER A 106 -9.53 -7.72 5.75
N VAL A 107 -8.99 -6.53 5.44
CA VAL A 107 -9.51 -5.28 6.01
C VAL A 107 -10.78 -4.85 5.30
N GLU A 108 -11.69 -4.23 6.05
CA GLU A 108 -12.78 -3.46 5.46
C GLU A 108 -12.26 -2.07 5.06
N ALA A 109 -12.38 -1.74 3.78
CA ALA A 109 -12.00 -0.44 3.24
C ALA A 109 -13.21 0.28 2.61
N THR A 110 -13.33 1.58 2.87
CA THR A 110 -14.36 2.46 2.30
C THR A 110 -13.75 3.67 1.62
N PHE A 111 -14.41 4.17 0.58
CA PHE A 111 -13.99 5.35 -0.17
C PHE A 111 -14.88 6.56 0.16
N VAL A 112 -14.26 7.72 0.34
CA VAL A 112 -14.91 9.02 0.46
C VAL A 112 -14.36 9.93 -0.64
N PHE A 113 -15.22 10.32 -1.57
CA PHE A 113 -14.87 11.30 -2.58
C PHE A 113 -14.81 12.69 -1.95
N TRP A 114 -13.71 13.40 -2.18
CA TRP A 114 -13.53 14.76 -1.72
C TRP A 114 -13.74 15.73 -2.89
N ASP A 115 -14.94 16.32 -2.97
CA ASP A 115 -15.37 17.21 -4.06
C ASP A 115 -15.38 18.71 -3.68
N HIS A 116 -15.05 19.03 -2.42
CA HIS A 116 -15.05 20.41 -1.93
C HIS A 116 -13.67 21.08 -2.07
N LYS A 117 -13.66 22.34 -2.54
CA LYS A 117 -12.53 23.25 -2.36
C LYS A 117 -12.67 23.92 -0.99
N TYR A 118 -11.58 23.96 -0.22
CA TYR A 118 -11.48 24.73 1.02
C TYR A 118 -11.73 26.22 0.79
#